data_AF-A0AAV6D9T2-F1
#
_entry.id   AF-A0AAV6D9T2-F1
#
_cell.length_a   1.000
_cell.length_b   1.000
_cell.length_c   1.000
_cell.angle_alpha   90.00
_cell.angle_beta   90.00
_cell.angle_gamma   90.00
#
_symmetry.space_group_name_H-M   'P 1'
#
loop_
_entity.id
_entity.type
_entity.pdbx_description
1 polymer ?
#
loop_
_entity_poly.entity_id
_entity_poly.type
_entity_poly.pdbx_seq_one_letter_code
_entity_poly.pdbx_strand_id
1 'polypeptide(L)'
;MSGEPIALGVKIAYTLFLAVLVPAYWAYYGPRNFLWFSDIALLGGGVALWLESPLLASMMMLAVLLPECAWNLDFFGHLLTGRRMFGMSAYMFDRGHPRFIRALSVFHVPLPVVLVWLVHRLGYDRRAWLAQSLLALVVLPVSYWLTDPAENVNWVHGLGAPQRRLPPWLYLALLIVAFSLVLYLPPHLAFVYLPLMVTSS
;
A
#
# COMPACT_ATOMS: atom_id res chain seq x y z
N MET A 1 7.80 -25.42 -3.18
CA MET A 1 8.23 -25.86 -1.84
C MET A 1 7.12 -25.45 -0.87
N SER A 2 6.34 -26.38 -0.35
CA SER A 2 5.40 -26.08 0.73
C SER A 2 6.21 -25.95 2.02
N GLY A 3 6.63 -24.72 2.33
CA GLY A 3 7.13 -24.40 3.67
C GLY A 3 6.03 -24.62 4.70
N GLU A 4 6.42 -24.73 5.97
CA GLU A 4 5.44 -24.85 7.05
C GLU A 4 4.36 -23.76 6.97
N PRO A 5 3.09 -24.10 7.27
CA PRO A 5 2.01 -23.14 7.32
C PRO A 5 2.38 -21.92 8.14
N ILE A 6 1.83 -20.76 7.79
CA ILE A 6 2.13 -19.54 8.53
C ILE A 6 1.60 -19.69 9.96
N ALA A 7 2.45 -19.40 10.94
CA ALA A 7 2.12 -19.55 12.35
C ALA A 7 0.82 -18.81 12.71
N LEU A 8 -0.09 -19.51 13.38
CA LEU A 8 -1.42 -19.00 13.74
C LEU A 8 -1.35 -17.69 14.54
N GLY A 9 -0.34 -17.53 15.40
CA GLY A 9 -0.12 -16.31 16.16
C GLY A 9 0.05 -15.07 15.28
N VAL A 10 0.71 -15.18 14.12
CA VAL A 10 0.85 -14.07 13.16
C VAL A 10 -0.51 -13.72 12.56
N LYS A 11 -1.31 -14.74 12.19
CA LYS A 11 -2.67 -14.54 11.64
C LYS A 11 -3.58 -13.83 12.65
N ILE A 12 -3.53 -14.26 13.91
CA ILE A 12 -4.31 -13.65 15.00
C ILE A 12 -3.86 -12.22 15.25
N ALA A 13 -2.55 -11.96 15.42
CA ALA A 13 -2.03 -10.62 15.69
C ALA A 13 -2.41 -9.62 14.58
N TYR A 14 -2.25 -10.01 13.31
CA TYR A 14 -2.65 -9.20 12.17
C TYR A 14 -4.15 -8.91 12.18
N THR A 15 -4.97 -9.94 12.44
CA THR A 15 -6.44 -9.80 12.48
C THR A 15 -6.89 -8.88 13.62
N LEU A 16 -6.28 -8.98 14.80
CA LEU A 16 -6.55 -8.10 15.93
C LEU A 16 -6.19 -6.65 15.62
N PHE A 17 -5.06 -6.43 14.95
CA PHE A 17 -4.69 -5.09 14.49
C PHE A 17 -5.75 -4.51 13.54
N LEU A 18 -6.21 -5.27 12.54
CA LEU A 18 -7.30 -4.85 11.65
C LEU A 18 -8.60 -4.57 12.41
N ALA A 19 -8.95 -5.42 13.39
CA ALA A 19 -10.15 -5.27 14.19
C ALA A 19 -10.16 -3.98 15.01
N VAL A 20 -9.00 -3.41 15.32
CA VAL A 20 -8.88 -2.09 15.96
C VAL A 20 -8.81 -0.97 14.92
N LEU A 21 -7.97 -1.12 13.89
CA LEU A 21 -7.73 -0.08 12.89
C LEU A 21 -9.00 0.24 12.09
N VAL A 22 -9.68 -0.78 11.56
CA VAL A 22 -10.82 -0.59 10.65
C VAL A 22 -11.94 0.24 11.28
N PRO A 23 -12.49 -0.09 12.47
CA PRO A 23 -13.53 0.74 13.06
C PRO A 23 -13.04 2.14 13.44
N ALA A 24 -11.79 2.28 13.91
CA ALA A 24 -11.23 3.58 14.27
C ALA A 24 -11.08 4.50 13.04
N TYR A 25 -10.54 3.97 11.94
CA TYR A 25 -10.39 4.68 10.67
C TYR A 25 -11.74 5.00 10.05
N TRP A 26 -12.67 4.04 10.06
CA TRP A 26 -14.01 4.27 9.54
C TRP A 26 -14.71 5.40 10.28
N ALA A 27 -14.61 5.43 11.62
CA ALA A 27 -15.23 6.48 12.42
C ALA A 27 -14.58 7.86 12.21
N TYR A 28 -13.26 7.91 11.96
CA TYR A 28 -12.52 9.16 11.85
C TYR A 28 -12.45 9.72 10.41
N TYR A 29 -12.08 8.88 9.43
CA TYR A 29 -11.92 9.26 8.02
C TYR A 29 -13.12 8.90 7.14
N GLY A 30 -14.00 8.00 7.60
CA GLY A 30 -15.08 7.46 6.79
C GLY A 30 -14.66 6.30 5.87
N PRO A 31 -15.63 5.63 5.23
CA PRO A 31 -15.38 4.41 4.44
C PRO A 31 -14.52 4.63 3.19
N ARG A 32 -14.55 5.85 2.62
CA ARG A 32 -13.83 6.19 1.39
C ARG A 32 -12.31 6.15 1.59
N ASN A 33 -11.84 6.29 2.83
CA ASN A 33 -10.42 6.16 3.17
C ASN A 33 -9.86 4.79 2.76
N PHE A 34 -10.64 3.72 2.85
CA PHE A 34 -10.18 2.38 2.49
C PHE A 34 -9.95 2.17 0.97
N LEU A 35 -10.10 3.23 0.16
CA LEU A 35 -9.68 3.24 -1.24
C LEU A 35 -8.18 3.55 -1.43
N TRP A 36 -7.46 4.03 -0.40
CA TRP A 36 -6.00 4.14 -0.45
C TRP A 36 -5.39 2.76 -0.69
N PHE A 37 -4.42 2.67 -1.60
CA PHE A 37 -3.75 1.39 -1.86
C PHE A 37 -3.06 0.80 -0.63
N SER A 38 -2.61 1.63 0.32
CA SER A 38 -2.08 1.20 1.61
C SER A 38 -3.14 0.45 2.44
N ASP A 39 -4.37 0.97 2.50
CA ASP A 39 -5.47 0.31 3.21
C ASP A 39 -5.95 -0.96 2.47
N ILE A 40 -6.04 -0.91 1.13
CA ILE A 40 -6.34 -2.09 0.31
C ILE A 40 -5.27 -3.18 0.52
N ALA A 41 -3.99 -2.81 0.53
CA ALA A 41 -2.89 -3.75 0.75
C ALA A 41 -2.85 -4.29 2.17
N LEU A 42 -3.19 -3.46 3.17
CA LEU A 42 -3.29 -3.89 4.55
C LEU A 42 -4.42 -4.91 4.72
N LEU A 43 -5.62 -4.65 4.18
CA LEU A 43 -6.76 -5.59 4.23
C LEU A 43 -6.49 -6.85 3.39
N GLY A 44 -6.05 -6.67 2.15
CA GLY A 44 -5.71 -7.75 1.22
C GLY A 44 -4.55 -8.61 1.72
N GLY A 45 -3.59 -8.03 2.43
CA GLY A 45 -2.51 -8.74 3.12
C GLY A 45 -3.04 -9.66 4.21
N GLY A 46 -4.06 -9.23 4.97
CA GLY A 46 -4.75 -10.08 5.94
C GLY A 46 -5.47 -11.26 5.29
N VAL A 47 -6.12 -11.03 4.15
CA VAL A 47 -6.75 -12.11 3.35
C VAL A 47 -5.69 -13.06 2.80
N ALA A 48 -4.60 -12.54 2.24
CA ALA A 48 -3.49 -13.32 1.72
C ALA A 48 -2.84 -14.19 2.81
N LEU A 49 -2.72 -13.67 4.03
CA LEU A 49 -2.16 -14.36 5.19
C LEU A 49 -3.03 -15.54 5.63
N TRP A 50 -4.37 -15.38 5.64
CA TRP A 50 -5.28 -16.47 6.01
C TRP A 50 -5.39 -17.54 4.93
N LEU A 51 -5.51 -17.11 3.66
CA LEU A 51 -5.60 -18.01 2.51
C LEU A 51 -4.25 -18.59 2.09
N GLU A 52 -3.15 -18.09 2.66
CA GLU A 52 -1.77 -18.39 2.23
C GLU A 52 -1.61 -18.24 0.71
N SER A 53 -2.22 -17.19 0.16
CA SER A 53 -2.31 -16.97 -1.29
C SER A 53 -1.08 -16.22 -1.82
N PRO A 54 -0.19 -16.88 -2.61
CA PRO A 54 0.98 -16.22 -3.18
C PRO A 54 0.58 -15.09 -4.15
N LEU A 55 -0.54 -15.25 -4.85
CA LEU A 55 -1.05 -14.23 -5.78
C LEU A 55 -1.47 -12.97 -5.04
N LEU A 56 -2.31 -13.07 -4.00
CA LEU A 56 -2.76 -11.90 -3.25
C LEU A 56 -1.59 -11.23 -2.53
N ALA A 57 -0.69 -12.00 -1.90
CA ALA A 57 0.50 -11.45 -1.27
C ALA A 57 1.36 -10.67 -2.27
N SER A 58 1.58 -11.24 -3.46
CA SER A 58 2.35 -10.60 -4.53
C SER A 58 1.65 -9.34 -5.07
N MET A 59 0.32 -9.37 -5.28
CA MET A 59 -0.44 -8.21 -5.73
C MET A 59 -0.34 -7.06 -4.73
N MET A 60 -0.61 -7.32 -3.45
CA MET A 60 -0.57 -6.29 -2.41
C MET A 60 0.86 -5.77 -2.22
N MET A 61 1.88 -6.62 -2.28
CA MET A 61 3.28 -6.20 -2.26
C MET A 61 3.58 -5.23 -3.41
N LEU A 62 3.22 -5.55 -4.65
CA LEU A 62 3.40 -4.65 -5.78
C LEU A 62 2.64 -3.34 -5.61
N ALA A 63 1.43 -3.40 -5.05
CA ALA A 63 0.57 -2.23 -4.85
C ALA A 63 1.26 -1.12 -4.06
N VAL A 64 2.06 -1.48 -3.05
CA VAL A 64 2.54 -0.54 -2.04
C VAL A 64 4.04 -0.52 -1.82
N LEU A 65 4.84 -1.45 -2.35
CA LEU A 65 6.28 -1.51 -2.03
C LEU A 65 7.00 -0.17 -2.26
N LEU A 66 6.91 0.41 -3.46
CA LEU A 66 7.57 1.70 -3.73
C LEU A 66 6.94 2.89 -2.99
N PRO A 67 5.60 3.07 -2.98
CA PRO A 67 4.96 4.13 -2.20
C PRO A 67 5.30 4.09 -0.71
N GLU A 68 5.30 2.90 -0.09
CA GLU A 68 5.61 2.74 1.33
C GLU A 68 7.10 2.99 1.61
N CYS A 69 8.01 2.57 0.73
CA CYS A 69 9.42 2.94 0.86
C CYS A 69 9.61 4.47 0.84
N ALA A 70 8.92 5.17 -0.07
CA ALA A 70 8.96 6.61 -0.14
C ALA A 70 8.29 7.28 1.08
N TRP A 71 7.20 6.70 1.59
CA TRP A 71 6.51 7.17 2.81
C TRP A 71 7.41 7.04 4.03
N ASN A 72 8.10 5.89 4.17
CA ASN A 72 9.05 5.65 5.24
C ASN A 72 10.23 6.62 5.18
N LEU A 73 10.75 6.91 3.98
CA LEU A 73 11.81 7.91 3.80
C LEU A 73 11.35 9.31 4.23
N ASP A 74 10.13 9.72 3.85
CA ASP A 74 9.53 10.99 4.30
C ASP A 74 9.34 11.04 5.82
N PHE A 75 8.80 9.96 6.40
CA PHE A 75 8.48 9.86 7.82
C PHE A 75 9.74 9.92 8.69
N PHE A 76 10.73 9.08 8.42
CA PHE A 76 11.98 9.09 9.18
C PHE A 76 12.81 10.33 8.89
N GLY A 77 12.80 10.83 7.65
CA GLY A 77 13.45 12.08 7.30
C GLY A 77 12.89 13.27 8.07
N HIS A 78 11.56 13.39 8.15
CA HIS A 78 10.90 14.43 8.94
C HIS A 78 11.12 14.21 10.44
N LEU A 79 11.07 12.97 10.94
CA LEU A 79 11.32 12.66 12.35
C LEU A 79 12.74 13.06 12.80
N LEU A 80 13.75 12.82 11.96
CA LEU A 80 15.16 13.08 12.29
C LEU A 80 15.57 14.54 12.07
N THR A 81 15.00 15.21 11.05
CA THR A 81 15.44 16.56 10.65
C THR A 81 14.48 17.67 11.03
N GLY A 82 13.24 17.34 11.40
CA GLY A 82 12.16 18.31 11.58
C GLY A 82 11.69 18.97 10.28
N ARG A 83 12.12 18.49 9.11
CA ARG A 83 11.80 19.07 7.80
C ARG A 83 11.00 18.08 6.94
N ARG A 84 9.97 18.59 6.27
CA ARG A 84 9.18 17.82 5.28
C ARG A 84 10.03 17.55 4.03
N MET A 85 9.99 16.33 3.48
CA MET A 85 10.67 15.99 2.23
C MET A 85 9.68 15.97 1.06
N PHE A 86 8.76 15.00 1.06
CA PHE A 86 7.75 14.80 0.03
C PHE A 86 6.34 15.18 0.52
N GLY A 87 6.12 15.17 1.84
CA GLY A 87 4.86 15.56 2.46
C GLY A 87 3.81 14.45 2.54
N MET A 88 4.16 13.21 2.19
CA MET A 88 3.27 12.05 2.27
C MET A 88 2.95 11.64 3.71
N SER A 89 3.90 11.83 4.62
CA SER A 89 3.73 11.55 6.05
C SER A 89 3.48 12.81 6.87
N ALA A 90 3.16 13.95 6.23
CA ALA A 90 3.02 15.23 6.93
C ALA A 90 1.94 15.20 8.02
N TYR A 91 0.84 14.49 7.78
CA TYR A 91 -0.26 14.32 8.73
C TYR A 91 0.16 13.61 10.02
N MET A 92 1.25 12.81 10.00
CA MET A 92 1.80 12.15 11.20
C MET A 92 2.33 13.14 12.24
N PHE A 93 2.66 14.37 11.81
CA PHE A 93 3.22 15.43 12.64
C PHE A 93 2.21 16.57 12.90
N ASP A 94 1.03 16.50 12.30
CA ASP A 94 -0.04 17.46 12.51
C ASP A 94 -0.78 17.16 13.83
N ARG A 95 -0.90 18.17 14.70
CA ARG A 95 -1.60 18.09 15.99
C ARG A 95 -3.13 18.08 15.84
N GLY A 96 -3.66 18.44 14.66
CA GLY A 96 -5.10 18.32 14.35
C GLY A 96 -5.58 16.87 14.30
N HIS A 97 -4.68 15.93 14.03
CA HIS A 97 -4.98 14.50 14.00
C HIS A 97 -4.78 13.86 15.39
N PRO A 98 -5.75 13.08 15.92
CA PRO A 98 -5.59 12.42 17.21
C PRO A 98 -4.36 11.50 17.26
N ARG A 99 -3.64 11.48 18.41
CA ARG A 99 -2.44 10.65 18.58
C ARG A 99 -2.70 9.17 18.27
N PHE A 100 -3.87 8.68 18.66
CA PHE A 100 -4.28 7.31 18.42
C PHE A 100 -4.39 6.98 16.93
N ILE A 101 -5.01 7.85 16.12
CA ILE A 101 -5.12 7.66 14.67
C ILE A 101 -3.73 7.63 14.03
N ARG A 102 -2.87 8.59 14.38
CA ARG A 102 -1.49 8.61 13.87
C ARG A 102 -0.69 7.37 14.29
N ALA A 103 -0.90 6.88 15.52
CA ALA A 103 -0.27 5.65 15.98
C ALA A 103 -0.72 4.43 15.16
N LEU A 104 -2.01 4.33 14.80
CA LEU A 104 -2.50 3.30 13.90
C LEU A 104 -1.88 3.42 12.50
N SER A 105 -1.73 4.64 11.99
CA SER A 105 -1.08 4.92 10.71
C SER A 105 0.39 4.51 10.64
N VAL A 106 1.04 4.20 11.76
CA VAL A 106 2.41 3.66 11.75
C VAL A 106 2.47 2.31 11.02
N PHE A 107 1.34 1.66 10.69
CA PHE A 107 1.32 0.44 9.88
C PHE A 107 2.08 0.57 8.53
N HIS A 108 2.19 1.78 7.99
CA HIS A 108 3.02 2.08 6.81
C HIS A 108 4.48 1.62 6.97
N VAL A 109 4.99 1.56 8.19
CA VAL A 109 6.34 1.07 8.50
C VAL A 109 6.45 -0.46 8.33
N PRO A 110 5.69 -1.31 9.07
CA PRO A 110 5.78 -2.76 8.92
C PRO A 110 5.17 -3.31 7.64
N LEU A 111 4.18 -2.65 7.02
CA LEU A 111 3.42 -3.21 5.89
C LEU A 111 4.28 -3.70 4.73
N PRO A 112 5.19 -2.91 4.12
CA PRO A 112 6.03 -3.40 3.02
C PRO A 112 6.92 -4.57 3.45
N VAL A 113 7.43 -4.57 4.69
CA VAL A 113 8.26 -5.64 5.23
C VAL A 113 7.47 -6.94 5.37
N VAL A 114 6.25 -6.86 5.94
CA VAL A 114 5.36 -8.02 6.11
C VAL A 114 4.94 -8.59 4.76
N LEU A 115 4.61 -7.75 3.77
CA LEU A 115 4.21 -8.22 2.44
C LEU A 115 5.37 -8.86 1.67
N VAL A 116 6.58 -8.31 1.76
CA VAL A 116 7.79 -8.95 1.19
C VAL A 116 8.07 -10.28 1.88
N TRP A 117 7.96 -10.35 3.20
CA TRP A 117 8.09 -11.60 3.94
C TRP A 117 7.04 -12.64 3.53
N LEU A 118 5.78 -12.23 3.35
CA LEU A 118 4.72 -13.13 2.84
C LEU A 118 5.05 -13.66 1.45
N VAL A 119 5.51 -12.80 0.54
CA VAL A 119 5.95 -13.22 -0.79
C VAL A 119 7.14 -14.18 -0.72
N HIS A 120 8.10 -13.93 0.18
CA HIS A 120 9.22 -14.86 0.38
C HIS A 120 8.72 -16.21 0.91
N ARG A 121 7.76 -16.23 1.84
CA ARG A 121 7.22 -17.48 2.43
C ARG A 121 6.37 -18.29 1.46
N LEU A 122 5.51 -17.61 0.69
CA LEU A 122 4.51 -18.23 -0.19
C LEU A 122 5.01 -18.41 -1.62
N GLY A 123 6.08 -17.70 -2.00
CA GLY A 123 6.57 -17.60 -3.36
C GLY A 123 5.93 -16.43 -4.11
N TYR A 124 6.72 -15.82 -5.01
CA TYR A 124 6.24 -14.76 -5.88
C TYR A 124 5.40 -15.32 -7.04
N ASP A 125 4.21 -14.76 -7.26
CA ASP A 125 3.34 -15.13 -8.38
C ASP A 125 3.48 -14.13 -9.54
N ARG A 126 3.94 -14.62 -10.70
CA ARG A 126 4.19 -13.77 -11.88
C ARG A 126 2.91 -13.14 -12.44
N ARG A 127 1.73 -13.65 -12.13
CA ARG A 127 0.44 -13.08 -12.54
C ARG A 127 0.10 -11.80 -11.78
N ALA A 128 0.81 -11.52 -10.68
CA ALA A 128 0.51 -10.39 -9.80
C ALA A 128 0.59 -9.04 -10.51
N TRP A 129 1.51 -8.85 -11.46
CA TRP A 129 1.61 -7.58 -12.18
C TRP A 129 0.34 -7.28 -12.98
N LEU A 130 -0.15 -8.25 -13.76
CA LEU A 130 -1.39 -8.09 -14.52
C LEU A 130 -2.59 -7.93 -13.58
N ALA A 131 -2.73 -8.80 -12.58
CA ALA A 131 -3.85 -8.77 -11.65
C ALA A 131 -3.91 -7.45 -10.85
N GLN A 132 -2.77 -6.96 -10.37
CA GLN A 132 -2.69 -5.69 -9.65
C GLN A 132 -2.93 -4.48 -10.57
N SER A 133 -2.48 -4.55 -11.84
CA SER A 133 -2.78 -3.51 -12.83
C SER A 133 -4.27 -3.45 -13.16
N LEU A 134 -4.95 -4.60 -13.26
CA LEU A 134 -6.40 -4.68 -13.44
C LEU A 134 -7.15 -4.15 -12.21
N LEU A 135 -6.66 -4.44 -10.99
CA LEU A 135 -7.22 -3.85 -9.78
C LEU A 135 -7.08 -2.33 -9.80
N ALA A 136 -5.91 -1.81 -10.17
CA ALA A 136 -5.68 -0.36 -10.25
C ALA A 136 -6.51 0.33 -11.33
N LEU A 137 -6.77 -0.35 -12.46
CA LEU A 137 -7.68 0.12 -13.50
C LEU A 137 -9.11 0.36 -12.97
N VAL A 138 -9.51 -0.32 -11.89
CA VAL A 138 -10.81 -0.12 -11.23
C VAL A 138 -10.70 0.86 -10.06
N VAL A 139 -9.74 0.65 -9.17
CA VAL A 139 -9.59 1.45 -7.94
C VAL A 139 -9.34 2.91 -8.25
N LEU A 140 -8.47 3.24 -9.21
CA LEU A 140 -8.12 4.64 -9.51
C LEU A 140 -9.32 5.46 -10.03
N PRO A 141 -10.13 4.98 -11.01
CA PRO A 141 -11.37 5.64 -11.35
C PRO A 141 -12.37 5.73 -10.20
N VAL A 142 -12.54 4.66 -9.41
CA VAL A 142 -13.45 4.68 -8.25
C VAL A 142 -13.02 5.73 -7.24
N SER A 143 -11.74 5.83 -6.91
CA SER A 143 -11.18 6.91 -6.08
C SER A 143 -11.50 8.28 -6.68
N TYR A 144 -11.21 8.49 -7.97
CA TYR A 144 -11.47 9.77 -8.65
C TYR A 144 -12.93 10.23 -8.53
N TRP A 145 -13.90 9.31 -8.66
CA TRP A 145 -15.32 9.65 -8.63
C TRP A 145 -15.92 9.71 -7.24
N LEU A 146 -15.36 8.98 -6.27
CA LEU A 146 -15.96 8.82 -4.95
C LEU A 146 -15.24 9.59 -3.83
N THR A 147 -14.06 10.16 -4.04
CA THR A 147 -13.32 10.89 -2.98
C THR A 147 -13.32 12.39 -3.23
N ASP A 148 -13.10 13.20 -2.18
CA ASP A 148 -12.97 14.64 -2.35
C ASP A 148 -11.60 14.96 -3.00
N PRO A 149 -11.53 15.86 -4.01
CA PRO A 149 -10.26 16.27 -4.60
C PRO A 149 -9.21 16.78 -3.61
N ALA A 150 -9.63 17.32 -2.45
CA ALA A 150 -8.73 17.75 -1.39
C ALA A 150 -8.04 16.59 -0.66
N GLU A 151 -8.69 15.41 -0.58
CA GLU A 151 -8.09 14.19 -0.03
C GLU A 151 -7.09 13.59 -1.01
N ASN A 152 -7.36 13.73 -2.31
CA ASN A 152 -6.49 13.32 -3.41
C ASN A 152 -5.99 11.86 -3.28
N VAL A 153 -6.92 10.96 -2.97
CA VAL A 153 -6.65 9.53 -2.74
C VAL A 153 -5.93 8.93 -3.94
N ASN A 154 -4.81 8.24 -3.68
CA ASN A 154 -3.94 7.65 -4.71
C ASN A 154 -3.47 8.64 -5.80
N TRP A 155 -3.42 9.95 -5.49
CA TRP A 155 -3.02 11.02 -6.40
C TRP A 155 -3.91 11.17 -7.65
N VAL A 156 -5.15 10.70 -7.61
CA VAL A 156 -6.07 10.70 -8.77
C VAL A 156 -6.43 12.10 -9.29
N HIS A 157 -6.20 13.15 -8.51
CA HIS A 157 -6.38 14.54 -8.94
C HIS A 157 -5.07 15.27 -9.24
N GLY A 158 -3.90 14.73 -8.88
CA GLY A 158 -2.60 15.36 -9.12
C GLY A 158 -1.51 14.83 -8.19
N LEU A 159 -0.24 14.95 -8.58
CA LEU A 159 0.89 14.61 -7.70
C LEU A 159 1.05 15.69 -6.62
N GLY A 160 0.87 15.30 -5.36
CA GLY A 160 0.92 16.19 -4.19
C GLY A 160 -0.34 17.04 -4.01
N ALA A 161 -0.80 17.74 -5.05
CA ALA A 161 -2.02 18.55 -5.02
C ALA A 161 -2.81 18.43 -6.34
N PRO A 162 -4.13 18.71 -6.33
CA PRO A 162 -4.93 18.72 -7.55
C PRO A 162 -4.33 19.59 -8.66
N GLN A 163 -4.13 19.00 -9.84
CA GLN A 163 -3.53 19.64 -10.99
C GLN A 163 -4.59 20.23 -11.94
N ARG A 164 -4.20 21.24 -12.74
CA ARG A 164 -5.06 21.89 -13.74
C ARG A 164 -4.44 21.97 -15.14
N ARG A 165 -3.30 21.30 -15.35
CA ARG A 165 -2.52 21.33 -16.60
C ARG A 165 -3.09 20.41 -17.67
N LEU A 166 -3.58 19.24 -17.28
CA LEU A 166 -4.15 18.23 -18.16
C LEU A 166 -5.66 18.09 -17.93
N PRO A 167 -6.44 17.75 -18.97
CA PRO A 167 -7.81 17.28 -18.79
C PRO A 167 -7.86 16.13 -17.76
N PRO A 168 -8.83 16.12 -16.82
CA PRO A 168 -8.82 15.15 -15.71
C PRO A 168 -8.81 13.68 -16.15
N TRP A 169 -9.55 13.34 -17.20
CA TRP A 169 -9.58 11.98 -17.76
C TRP A 169 -8.22 11.55 -18.33
N LEU A 170 -7.49 12.48 -18.95
CA LEU A 170 -6.17 12.21 -19.53
C LEU A 170 -5.15 12.02 -18.42
N TYR A 171 -5.19 12.86 -17.39
CA TYR A 171 -4.36 12.68 -16.21
C TYR A 171 -4.62 11.32 -15.55
N LEU A 172 -5.88 10.95 -15.35
CA LEU A 172 -6.24 9.66 -14.75
C LEU A 172 -5.78 8.47 -15.61
N ALA A 173 -5.96 8.52 -16.93
CA ALA A 173 -5.48 7.48 -17.83
C ALA A 173 -3.95 7.32 -17.78
N LEU A 174 -3.21 8.43 -17.79
CA LEU A 174 -1.76 8.43 -17.64
C LEU A 174 -1.33 7.91 -16.27
N LEU A 175 -2.08 8.23 -15.21
CA LEU A 175 -1.82 7.76 -13.86
C LEU A 175 -2.00 6.25 -13.75
N ILE A 176 -3.05 5.67 -14.34
CA ILE A 176 -3.28 4.22 -14.37
C ILE A 176 -2.11 3.51 -15.06
N VAL A 177 -1.65 4.03 -16.20
CA VAL A 177 -0.48 3.51 -16.91
C VAL A 177 0.78 3.65 -16.06
N ALA A 178 0.98 4.78 -15.41
CA ALA A 178 2.12 5.04 -14.54
C ALA A 178 2.16 4.09 -13.33
N PHE A 179 1.01 3.79 -12.70
CA PHE A 179 0.95 2.81 -11.61
C PHE A 179 1.44 1.44 -12.09
N SER A 180 0.94 0.95 -13.22
CA SER A 180 1.36 -0.34 -13.77
C SER A 180 2.84 -0.38 -14.16
N LEU A 181 3.35 0.64 -14.86
CA LEU A 181 4.68 0.62 -15.45
C LEU A 181 5.79 1.16 -14.54
N VAL A 182 5.48 2.10 -13.65
CA VAL A 182 6.46 2.77 -12.78
C VAL A 182 6.41 2.22 -11.36
N LEU A 183 5.22 1.96 -10.82
CA LEU A 183 5.10 1.47 -9.45
C LEU A 183 5.17 -0.05 -9.36
N TYR A 184 4.50 -0.77 -10.27
CA TYR A 184 4.35 -2.23 -10.15
C TYR A 184 5.38 -3.01 -10.95
N LEU A 185 5.70 -2.58 -12.18
CA LEU A 185 6.59 -3.32 -13.05
C LEU A 185 8.03 -3.43 -12.52
N PRO A 186 8.69 -2.39 -11.98
CA PRO A 186 10.06 -2.53 -11.48
C PRO A 186 10.21 -3.58 -10.36
N PRO A 187 9.40 -3.57 -9.28
CA PRO A 187 9.48 -4.64 -8.29
C PRO A 187 9.04 -5.99 -8.85
N HIS A 188 8.08 -6.04 -9.78
CA HIS A 188 7.74 -7.30 -10.47
C HIS A 188 8.97 -7.92 -11.16
N LEU A 189 9.70 -7.14 -11.96
CA LEU A 189 10.90 -7.59 -12.64
C LEU A 189 11.99 -8.02 -11.64
N ALA A 190 12.17 -7.27 -10.55
CA ALA A 190 13.11 -7.64 -9.50
C ALA A 190 12.78 -9.02 -8.89
N PHE A 191 11.53 -9.25 -8.46
CA PHE A 191 11.14 -10.54 -7.88
C PHE A 191 11.13 -11.69 -8.89
N VAL A 192 10.98 -11.41 -10.18
CA VAL A 192 11.04 -12.40 -11.25
C VAL A 192 12.47 -12.82 -11.60
N TYR A 193 13.40 -11.86 -11.69
CA TYR A 193 14.74 -12.10 -12.25
C TYR A 193 15.86 -12.07 -11.22
N LEU A 194 15.62 -11.50 -10.04
CA LEU A 194 16.53 -11.52 -8.89
C LEU A 194 15.86 -12.33 -7.79
N PRO A 195 15.73 -13.67 -7.95
CA PRO A 195 15.19 -14.50 -6.88
C PRO A 195 16.02 -14.23 -5.63
N LEU A 196 15.37 -13.72 -4.57
CA LEU A 196 16.00 -13.56 -3.27
C LEU A 196 16.60 -14.92 -2.92
N MET A 197 17.94 -15.03 -2.99
CA MET A 197 18.62 -16.30 -2.86
C MET A 197 18.28 -16.87 -1.48
N VAL A 198 17.50 -17.94 -1.48
CA VAL A 198 17.31 -18.77 -0.30
C VAL A 198 18.60 -19.54 -0.14
N THR A 199 19.47 -19.10 0.76
CA THR A 199 20.45 -20.00 1.37
C THR A 199 19.66 -20.98 2.21
N SER A 200 19.42 -22.17 1.67
CA SER A 200 19.03 -23.33 2.46
C SER A 200 20.22 -23.73 3.32
N SER A 201 20.21 -23.32 4.59
CA SER A 201 21.02 -23.92 5.65
C SER A 201 20.18 -24.93 6.41
#